data_AF-A0A0L0H5E6-F1
#
_entry.id   AF-A0A0L0H5E6-F1
#
_cell.length_a   1.000
_cell.length_b   1.000
_cell.length_c   1.000
_cell.angle_alpha   90.00
_cell.angle_beta   90.00
_cell.angle_gamma   90.00
#
_symmetry.space_group_name_H-M   'P 1'
#
loop_
_entity.id
_entity.type
_entity.pdbx_description
1 polymer ?
#
loop_
_entity_poly.entity_id
_entity_poly.type
_entity_poly.pdbx_seq_one_letter_code
_entity_poly.pdbx_strand_id
1 'polypeptide(L)'
;MLSHTNPPSARRRSTVRPPILRVPPTETAPPPPPQPILPASQAARDASLELVTEQLGWAPVSYVDDIINSMNDLAYKGISSFETWLEEYGLDEEEAEKGLAATETLFENNIDKQFDKFELFVLQSIFVVPTNLPIKLPHYEEVEFGVSAADEANADMELEEVRKRIVAARYLEQRLKVELESTESRRLALERMKRDVDHLAALNDDKAPLSETYTTLLATLRNTRTLSETLRNRSQNLSIHSLIAPSPDDMENVQSVIAAAMDRRRRKQEELARTPSRRRKSVGGVQVKSAREGAEYAIEYRERIGVGSATDVQAWRELLEEEQHV
;
A
#
# COMPACT_ATOMS: atom_id res chain seq x y z
N MET A 1 117.29 -68.82 -51.80
CA MET A 1 117.62 -68.10 -50.56
C MET A 1 117.20 -66.64 -50.78
N LEU A 2 115.97 -66.27 -50.39
CA LEU A 2 115.65 -65.64 -49.11
C LEU A 2 116.58 -64.45 -48.78
N SER A 3 116.06 -63.23 -48.95
CA SER A 3 116.05 -62.25 -47.86
C SER A 3 115.22 -61.01 -48.25
N HIS A 4 114.10 -60.89 -47.57
CA HIS A 4 113.22 -59.72 -47.51
C HIS A 4 113.94 -58.45 -47.06
N THR A 5 113.65 -57.34 -47.74
CA THR A 5 113.85 -55.98 -47.24
C THR A 5 112.53 -55.46 -46.68
N ASN A 6 112.45 -55.29 -45.36
CA ASN A 6 111.32 -54.62 -44.68
C ASN A 6 111.50 -53.10 -44.73
N PRO A 7 110.47 -52.30 -45.08
CA PRO A 7 110.45 -50.85 -44.92
C PRO A 7 109.89 -50.42 -43.54
N PRO A 8 110.05 -49.14 -43.15
CA PRO A 8 110.00 -48.73 -41.76
C PRO A 8 108.59 -48.41 -41.23
N SER A 9 108.45 -48.69 -39.94
CA SER A 9 107.49 -48.27 -38.91
C SER A 9 106.46 -47.17 -39.28
N ALA A 10 105.21 -47.60 -39.51
CA ALA A 10 104.04 -46.73 -39.49
C ALA A 10 103.53 -46.49 -38.05
N ARG A 11 103.28 -45.21 -37.74
CA ARG A 11 102.75 -44.68 -36.47
C ARG A 11 101.52 -45.46 -35.96
N ARG A 12 101.60 -46.01 -34.74
CA ARG A 12 100.41 -46.46 -34.00
C ARG A 12 99.68 -45.24 -33.43
N ARG A 13 98.57 -44.84 -34.05
CA ARG A 13 97.57 -43.96 -33.42
C ARG A 13 96.86 -44.78 -32.33
N SER A 14 96.87 -44.29 -31.10
CA SER A 14 96.08 -44.80 -29.99
C SER A 14 94.58 -44.60 -30.28
N THR A 15 93.85 -45.67 -30.55
CA THR A 15 92.39 -45.66 -30.64
C THR A 15 91.80 -45.78 -29.23
N VAL A 16 91.81 -44.69 -28.48
CA VAL A 16 90.98 -44.57 -27.27
C VAL A 16 89.53 -44.53 -27.75
N ARG A 17 88.78 -45.61 -27.52
CA ARG A 17 87.32 -45.63 -27.75
C ARG A 17 86.69 -44.61 -26.79
N PRO A 18 85.79 -43.73 -27.25
CA PRO A 18 85.08 -42.83 -26.35
C PRO A 18 84.22 -43.64 -25.37
N PRO A 19 84.00 -43.14 -24.15
CA PRO A 19 83.17 -43.82 -23.17
C PRO A 19 81.74 -43.94 -23.70
N ILE A 20 81.17 -45.14 -23.59
CA ILE A 20 79.77 -45.41 -23.93
C ILE A 20 78.92 -44.59 -22.96
N LEU A 21 78.25 -43.54 -23.45
CA LEU A 21 77.15 -42.89 -22.73
C LEU A 21 76.08 -43.96 -22.50
N ARG A 22 76.03 -44.51 -21.29
CA ARG A 22 74.85 -45.28 -20.85
C ARG A 22 73.70 -44.30 -20.81
N VAL A 23 72.83 -44.37 -21.81
CA VAL A 23 71.50 -43.78 -21.75
C VAL A 23 70.84 -44.35 -20.48
N PRO A 24 70.33 -43.53 -19.55
CA PRO A 24 69.61 -44.03 -18.39
C PRO A 24 68.44 -44.91 -18.87
N PRO A 25 68.02 -45.92 -18.10
CA PRO A 25 66.88 -46.76 -18.50
C PRO A 25 65.71 -45.82 -18.78
N THR A 26 65.18 -45.92 -19.99
CA THR A 26 64.01 -45.18 -20.46
C THR A 26 62.96 -45.25 -19.35
N GLU A 27 62.78 -44.13 -18.67
CA GLU A 27 61.63 -43.90 -17.79
C GLU A 27 60.43 -44.27 -18.65
N THR A 28 59.75 -45.35 -18.27
CA THR A 28 58.60 -45.88 -19.00
C THR A 28 57.68 -44.71 -19.27
N ALA A 29 57.57 -44.32 -20.54
CA ALA A 29 56.67 -43.24 -20.94
C ALA A 29 55.32 -43.50 -20.25
N PRO A 30 54.69 -42.48 -19.64
CA PRO A 30 53.37 -42.64 -19.07
C PRO A 30 52.48 -43.33 -20.13
N PRO A 31 51.66 -44.31 -19.73
CA PRO A 31 50.80 -45.00 -20.68
C PRO A 31 50.07 -43.94 -21.52
N PRO A 32 50.02 -44.08 -22.86
CA PRO A 32 49.32 -43.13 -23.69
C PRO A 32 47.93 -42.91 -23.11
N PRO A 33 47.41 -41.67 -23.08
CA PRO A 33 46.08 -41.41 -22.55
C PRO A 33 45.10 -42.38 -23.23
N PRO A 34 44.16 -42.97 -22.47
CA PRO A 34 43.22 -43.94 -23.00
C PRO A 34 42.57 -43.33 -24.24
N GLN A 35 42.75 -43.98 -25.39
CA GLN A 35 42.23 -43.44 -26.64
C GLN A 35 40.71 -43.31 -26.52
N PRO A 36 40.12 -42.23 -27.05
CA PRO A 36 38.68 -42.09 -27.13
C PRO A 36 38.07 -43.34 -27.77
N ILE A 37 37.26 -44.08 -27.02
CA ILE A 37 36.60 -45.27 -27.56
C ILE A 37 35.33 -44.78 -28.24
N LEU A 38 35.42 -44.67 -29.57
CA LEU A 38 34.25 -44.40 -30.38
C LEU A 38 33.19 -45.49 -30.13
N PRO A 39 31.91 -45.10 -30.03
CA PRO A 39 30.82 -46.05 -29.83
C PRO A 39 30.82 -47.12 -30.94
N ALA A 40 31.00 -48.37 -30.52
CA ALA A 40 31.04 -49.53 -31.42
C ALA A 40 29.63 -50.04 -31.76
N SER A 41 28.69 -49.92 -30.82
CA SER A 41 27.29 -50.31 -31.00
C SER A 41 26.42 -49.15 -31.49
N GLN A 42 25.39 -49.45 -32.29
CA GLN A 42 24.44 -48.46 -32.78
C GLN A 42 23.77 -47.69 -31.63
N ALA A 43 23.30 -48.37 -30.58
CA ALA A 43 22.67 -47.73 -29.43
C ALA A 43 23.57 -46.69 -28.72
N ALA A 44 24.88 -46.92 -28.70
CA ALA A 44 25.84 -45.96 -28.11
C ALA A 44 26.11 -44.76 -29.03
N ARG A 45 25.95 -44.92 -30.35
CA ARG A 45 25.98 -43.80 -31.30
C ARG A 45 24.73 -42.95 -31.17
N ASP A 46 23.58 -43.58 -31.04
CA ASP A 46 22.30 -42.90 -30.88
C ASP A 46 22.29 -42.09 -29.57
N ALA A 47 22.73 -42.68 -28.46
CA ALA A 47 22.87 -41.97 -27.18
C ALA A 47 23.89 -40.82 -27.24
N SER A 48 25.00 -40.99 -27.97
CA SER A 48 25.95 -39.93 -28.23
C SER A 48 25.32 -38.79 -29.02
N LEU A 49 24.53 -39.12 -30.05
CA LEU A 49 23.86 -38.12 -30.88
C LEU A 49 22.84 -37.35 -30.05
N GLU A 50 22.04 -38.02 -29.21
CA GLU A 50 21.12 -37.39 -28.27
C GLU A 50 21.85 -36.39 -27.36
N LEU A 51 22.95 -36.81 -26.73
CA LEU A 51 23.75 -35.94 -25.86
C LEU A 51 24.33 -34.72 -26.60
N VAL A 52 24.79 -34.93 -27.83
CA VAL A 52 25.30 -33.84 -28.69
C VAL A 52 24.17 -32.91 -29.11
N THR A 53 23.00 -33.45 -29.47
CA THR A 53 21.83 -32.64 -29.84
C THR A 53 21.34 -31.79 -28.68
N GLU A 54 21.36 -32.35 -27.47
CA GLU A 54 20.98 -31.65 -26.25
C GLU A 54 21.96 -30.51 -25.95
N GLN A 55 23.27 -30.75 -26.07
CA GLN A 55 24.28 -29.73 -25.85
C GLN A 55 24.26 -28.61 -26.88
N LEU A 56 24.03 -28.94 -28.15
CA LEU A 56 24.08 -27.98 -29.25
C LEU A 56 22.75 -27.23 -29.42
N GLY A 57 21.63 -27.84 -29.01
CA GLY A 57 20.28 -27.32 -29.23
C GLY A 57 19.77 -27.52 -30.66
N TRP A 58 20.49 -28.28 -31.50
CA TRP A 58 20.14 -28.63 -32.87
C TRP A 58 20.70 -30.01 -33.24
N ALA A 59 20.09 -30.65 -34.23
CA ALA A 59 20.54 -31.95 -34.71
C ALA A 59 21.72 -31.80 -35.68
N PRO A 60 22.83 -32.52 -35.45
CA PRO A 60 23.99 -32.53 -36.36
C PRO A 60 23.67 -32.85 -37.82
N VAL A 61 22.67 -33.69 -38.07
CA VAL A 61 22.21 -34.01 -39.43
C VAL A 61 21.70 -32.74 -40.13
N SER A 62 20.91 -31.91 -39.44
CA SER A 62 20.41 -30.65 -40.01
C SER A 62 21.54 -29.67 -40.35
N TYR A 63 22.61 -29.63 -39.55
CA TYR A 63 23.78 -28.81 -39.87
C TYR A 63 24.49 -29.28 -41.14
N VAL A 64 24.61 -30.60 -41.33
CA VAL A 64 25.22 -31.15 -42.54
C VAL A 64 24.33 -30.88 -43.76
N ASP A 65 23.01 -31.09 -43.63
CA ASP A 65 22.04 -30.79 -44.69
C ASP A 65 22.12 -29.33 -45.14
N ASP A 66 22.17 -28.39 -44.20
CA ASP A 66 22.29 -26.96 -44.49
C ASP A 66 23.58 -26.64 -45.26
N ILE A 67 24.69 -27.30 -44.92
CA ILE A 67 25.96 -27.18 -45.66
C ILE A 67 25.80 -27.73 -47.08
N ILE A 68 25.26 -28.93 -47.25
CA ILE A 68 25.07 -29.56 -48.56
C ILE A 68 24.20 -28.67 -49.45
N ASN A 69 23.08 -28.16 -48.92
CA ASN A 69 22.21 -27.22 -49.62
C ASN A 69 22.97 -25.96 -50.03
N SER A 70 23.75 -25.36 -49.12
CA SER A 70 24.53 -24.17 -49.43
C SER A 70 25.60 -24.38 -50.50
N MET A 71 26.17 -25.59 -50.56
CA MET A 71 27.20 -25.97 -51.54
C MET A 71 26.60 -26.23 -52.91
N ASN A 72 25.42 -26.86 -52.97
CA ASN A 72 24.65 -27.01 -54.21
C ASN A 72 24.25 -25.64 -54.76
N ASP A 73 23.71 -24.76 -53.91
CA ASP A 73 23.39 -23.38 -54.29
C ASP A 73 24.60 -22.62 -54.83
N LEU A 74 25.77 -22.78 -54.19
CA LEU A 74 27.00 -22.12 -54.62
C LEU A 74 27.52 -22.70 -55.94
N ALA A 75 27.39 -24.00 -56.16
CA ALA A 75 27.79 -24.65 -57.40
C ALA A 75 26.96 -24.13 -58.58
N TYR A 76 25.63 -24.09 -58.46
CA TYR A 76 24.76 -23.54 -59.50
C TYR A 76 25.04 -22.06 -59.76
N LYS A 77 25.30 -21.26 -58.72
CA LYS A 77 25.72 -19.86 -58.89
C LYS A 77 27.06 -19.74 -59.63
N GLY A 78 28.00 -20.64 -59.34
CA GLY A 78 29.30 -20.69 -60.02
C GLY A 78 29.16 -21.05 -61.50
N ILE A 79 28.35 -22.07 -61.81
CA ILE A 79 28.05 -22.51 -63.18
C ILE A 79 27.35 -21.40 -63.97
N SER A 80 26.32 -20.76 -63.40
CA SER A 80 25.62 -19.64 -64.05
C SER A 80 26.53 -18.41 -64.27
N SER A 81 27.44 -18.13 -63.33
CA SER A 81 28.44 -17.07 -63.52
C SER A 81 29.44 -17.42 -64.63
N PHE A 82 29.79 -18.70 -64.75
CA PHE A 82 30.66 -19.20 -65.82
C PHE A 82 29.97 -19.14 -67.18
N GLU A 83 28.68 -19.48 -67.25
CA GLU A 83 27.82 -19.31 -68.43
C GLU A 83 27.81 -17.86 -68.91
N THR A 84 27.51 -16.91 -68.01
CA THR A 84 27.52 -15.47 -68.32
C THR A 84 28.88 -15.01 -68.85
N TRP A 85 29.98 -15.54 -68.28
CA TRP A 85 31.33 -15.22 -68.74
C TRP A 85 31.64 -15.81 -70.13
N LEU A 86 31.16 -17.02 -70.44
CA LEU A 86 31.33 -17.66 -71.76
C LEU A 86 30.58 -16.87 -72.85
N GLU A 87 29.39 -16.35 -72.53
CA GLU A 87 28.62 -15.46 -73.42
C GLU A 87 29.38 -14.17 -73.72
N GLU A 88 29.96 -13.51 -72.71
CA GLU A 88 30.76 -12.29 -72.89
C GLU A 88 32.03 -12.57 -73.71
N TYR A 89 32.62 -13.75 -73.57
CA TYR A 89 33.82 -14.15 -74.29
C TYR A 89 33.57 -14.42 -75.79
N GLY A 90 32.31 -14.65 -76.19
CA GLY A 90 31.91 -14.82 -77.60
C GLY A 90 32.23 -16.20 -78.17
N LEU A 91 32.11 -17.25 -77.36
CA LEU A 91 32.19 -18.65 -77.82
C LEU A 91 30.97 -19.05 -78.64
N ASP A 92 31.13 -20.12 -79.41
CA ASP A 92 30.00 -20.76 -80.11
C ASP A 92 28.96 -21.23 -79.08
N GLU A 93 27.72 -20.77 -79.21
CA GLU A 93 26.64 -21.03 -78.25
C GLU A 93 26.39 -22.54 -78.07
N GLU A 94 26.47 -23.32 -79.16
CA GLU A 94 26.19 -24.76 -79.12
C GLU A 94 27.30 -25.56 -78.45
N GLU A 95 28.57 -25.20 -78.68
CA GLU A 95 29.71 -25.80 -77.99
C GLU A 95 29.78 -25.37 -76.51
N ALA A 96 29.44 -24.11 -76.20
CA ALA A 96 29.39 -23.58 -74.84
C ALA A 96 28.30 -24.26 -74.00
N GLU A 97 27.08 -24.42 -74.52
CA GLU A 97 25.97 -25.08 -73.82
C GLU A 97 26.30 -26.56 -73.53
N LYS A 98 26.87 -27.28 -74.51
CA LYS A 98 27.29 -28.68 -74.31
C LYS A 98 28.42 -28.80 -73.29
N GLY A 99 29.39 -27.90 -73.33
CA GLY A 99 30.48 -27.84 -72.35
C GLY A 99 29.96 -27.55 -70.95
N LEU A 100 29.06 -26.57 -70.82
CA LEU A 100 28.45 -26.18 -69.56
C LEU A 100 27.63 -27.33 -68.95
N ALA A 101 26.75 -27.95 -69.73
CA ALA A 101 25.96 -29.09 -69.27
C ALA A 101 26.84 -30.27 -68.82
N ALA A 102 27.95 -30.52 -69.52
CA ALA A 102 28.92 -31.54 -69.12
C ALA A 102 29.64 -31.15 -67.81
N THR A 103 30.00 -29.88 -67.63
CA THR A 103 30.60 -29.40 -66.38
C THR A 103 29.63 -29.44 -65.21
N GLU A 104 28.37 -29.08 -65.40
CA GLU A 104 27.31 -29.15 -64.39
C GLU A 104 27.14 -30.58 -63.90
N THR A 105 26.93 -31.53 -64.83
CA THR A 105 26.81 -32.95 -64.50
C THR A 105 28.04 -33.48 -63.75
N LEU A 106 29.24 -33.03 -64.13
CA LEU A 106 30.48 -33.42 -63.47
C LEU A 106 30.58 -32.85 -62.06
N PHE A 107 30.19 -31.59 -61.88
CA PHE A 107 30.19 -30.92 -60.58
C PHE A 107 29.17 -31.54 -59.63
N GLU A 108 27.94 -31.78 -60.08
CA GLU A 108 26.89 -32.44 -59.28
C GLU A 108 27.38 -33.80 -58.75
N ASN A 109 27.87 -34.67 -59.64
CA ASN A 109 28.37 -35.98 -59.25
C ASN A 109 29.62 -35.90 -58.33
N ASN A 110 30.48 -34.90 -58.52
CA ASN A 110 31.63 -34.71 -57.65
C ASN A 110 31.21 -34.23 -56.26
N ILE A 111 30.33 -33.23 -56.21
CA ILE A 111 29.81 -32.64 -54.97
C ILE A 111 29.11 -33.73 -54.18
N ASP A 112 28.13 -34.43 -54.75
CA ASP A 112 27.42 -35.53 -54.07
C ASP A 112 28.41 -36.51 -53.44
N LYS A 113 29.36 -37.02 -54.23
CA LYS A 113 30.31 -38.03 -53.77
C LYS A 113 31.26 -37.55 -52.67
N GLN A 114 31.69 -36.29 -52.70
CA GLN A 114 32.56 -35.75 -51.64
C GLN A 114 31.76 -35.36 -50.41
N PHE A 115 30.55 -34.85 -50.60
CA PHE A 115 29.69 -34.42 -49.51
C PHE A 115 29.03 -35.59 -48.78
N ASP A 116 28.78 -36.73 -49.43
CA ASP A 116 28.44 -38.00 -48.78
C ASP A 116 29.53 -38.44 -47.79
N LYS A 117 30.81 -38.30 -48.19
CA LYS A 117 31.95 -38.63 -47.32
C LYS A 117 32.13 -37.63 -46.20
N PHE A 118 31.88 -36.35 -46.49
CA PHE A 118 31.89 -35.30 -45.49
C PHE A 118 30.82 -35.55 -44.44
N GLU A 119 29.58 -35.84 -44.85
CA GLU A 119 28.48 -36.21 -43.95
C GLU A 119 28.89 -37.34 -43.03
N LEU A 120 29.37 -38.45 -43.61
CA LEU A 120 29.82 -39.61 -42.83
C LEU A 120 30.94 -39.24 -41.87
N PHE A 121 31.94 -38.49 -42.31
CA PHE A 121 33.07 -38.10 -41.47
C PHE A 121 32.63 -37.22 -40.30
N VAL A 122 31.80 -36.22 -40.57
CA VAL A 122 31.30 -35.26 -39.59
C VAL A 122 30.43 -35.96 -38.54
N LEU A 123 29.49 -36.79 -38.97
CA LEU A 123 28.59 -37.52 -38.07
C LEU A 123 29.27 -38.67 -37.32
N GLN A 124 30.34 -39.26 -37.85
CA GLN A 124 31.03 -40.39 -37.20
C GLN A 124 32.28 -39.99 -36.40
N SER A 125 32.88 -38.83 -36.68
CA SER A 125 34.17 -38.43 -36.07
C SER A 125 34.10 -37.12 -35.30
N ILE A 126 33.27 -36.16 -35.71
CA ILE A 126 33.21 -34.84 -35.07
C ILE A 126 32.08 -34.80 -34.05
N PHE A 127 30.86 -35.12 -34.46
CA PHE A 127 29.67 -35.11 -33.60
C PHE A 127 29.48 -36.42 -32.85
N VAL A 128 30.58 -36.97 -32.33
CA VAL A 128 30.56 -38.22 -31.56
C VAL A 128 31.27 -38.03 -30.23
N VAL A 129 30.56 -38.39 -29.18
CA VAL A 129 31.06 -38.41 -27.81
C VAL A 129 31.66 -39.78 -27.51
N PRO A 130 32.92 -39.84 -27.05
CA PRO A 130 33.55 -41.09 -26.65
C PRO A 130 32.85 -41.72 -25.44
N THR A 131 32.60 -43.02 -25.50
CA THR A 131 31.87 -43.76 -24.46
C THR A 131 32.62 -43.89 -23.13
N ASN A 132 33.94 -43.65 -23.15
CA ASN A 132 34.81 -43.75 -21.99
C ASN A 132 34.96 -42.43 -21.21
N LEU A 133 34.23 -41.37 -21.59
CA LEU A 133 34.28 -40.08 -20.93
C LEU A 133 33.00 -39.82 -20.12
N PRO A 134 33.09 -39.54 -18.81
CA PRO A 134 31.94 -39.14 -18.02
C PRO A 134 31.60 -37.68 -18.31
N ILE A 135 30.91 -37.42 -19.42
CA ILE A 135 30.42 -36.08 -19.75
C ILE A 135 29.17 -35.80 -18.93
N LYS A 136 29.17 -34.68 -18.21
CA LYS A 136 27.98 -34.09 -17.58
C LYS A 136 27.71 -32.76 -18.24
N LEU A 137 26.48 -32.55 -18.70
CA LEU A 137 26.07 -31.28 -19.28
C LEU A 137 25.78 -30.27 -18.15
N PRO A 138 25.96 -28.96 -18.38
CA PRO A 138 25.80 -27.95 -17.33
C PRO A 138 24.43 -27.98 -16.64
N HIS A 139 23.36 -28.23 -17.40
CA HIS A 139 21.99 -28.30 -16.86
C HIS A 139 21.69 -29.57 -16.07
N TYR A 140 22.62 -30.53 -16.02
CA TYR A 140 22.55 -31.70 -15.14
C TYR A 140 23.35 -31.54 -13.84
N GLU A 141 24.06 -30.43 -13.62
CA GLU A 141 24.86 -30.22 -12.40
C GLU A 141 23.99 -30.10 -11.14
N GLU A 142 22.80 -29.52 -11.27
CA GLU A 142 21.87 -29.28 -10.15
C GLU A 142 20.76 -30.35 -10.06
N VAL A 143 20.75 -31.32 -10.99
CA VAL A 143 19.68 -32.34 -11.06
C VAL A 143 20.07 -33.56 -10.25
N GLU A 144 19.27 -33.85 -9.23
CA GLU A 144 19.36 -35.10 -8.48
C GLU A 144 18.62 -36.21 -9.24
N PHE A 145 19.35 -37.17 -9.81
CA PHE A 145 18.75 -38.32 -10.50
C PHE A 145 18.24 -39.42 -9.55
N GLY A 146 18.37 -39.22 -8.24
CA GLY A 146 17.99 -40.19 -7.20
C GLY A 146 16.59 -39.98 -6.63
N VAL A 147 15.78 -39.11 -7.22
CA VAL A 147 14.41 -38.80 -6.74
C VAL A 147 13.54 -40.05 -6.91
N SER A 148 12.90 -40.49 -5.83
CA SER A 148 11.98 -41.62 -5.89
C SER A 148 10.59 -41.16 -6.35
N ALA A 149 9.79 -42.09 -6.89
CA ALA A 149 8.40 -41.80 -7.26
C ALA A 149 7.56 -41.31 -6.06
N ALA A 150 7.95 -41.66 -4.82
CA ALA A 150 7.30 -41.14 -3.62
C ALA A 150 7.67 -39.68 -3.34
N ASP A 151 8.89 -39.27 -3.70
CA ASP A 151 9.37 -37.90 -3.52
C ASP A 151 8.73 -36.97 -4.56
N GLU A 152 8.57 -37.43 -5.81
CA GLU A 152 7.78 -36.73 -6.84
C GLU A 152 6.33 -36.54 -6.41
N ALA A 153 5.69 -37.60 -5.89
CA ALA A 153 4.31 -37.52 -5.41
C ALA A 153 4.16 -36.56 -4.22
N ASN A 154 5.15 -36.52 -3.31
CA ASN A 154 5.18 -35.56 -2.21
C ASN A 154 5.32 -34.12 -2.73
N ALA A 155 6.22 -33.88 -3.68
CA ALA A 155 6.39 -32.56 -4.30
C ALA A 155 5.10 -32.09 -5.00
N ASP A 156 4.40 -32.98 -5.69
CA ASP A 156 3.09 -32.68 -6.29
C ASP A 156 2.03 -32.33 -5.24
N MET A 157 2.02 -33.06 -4.11
CA MET A 157 1.12 -32.75 -2.99
C MET A 157 1.43 -31.39 -2.37
N GLU A 158 2.70 -31.07 -2.14
CA GLU A 158 3.14 -29.77 -1.63
C GLU A 158 2.79 -28.65 -2.60
N LEU A 159 2.99 -28.86 -3.90
CA LEU A 159 2.64 -27.91 -4.95
C LEU A 159 1.14 -27.62 -4.96
N GLU A 160 0.32 -28.66 -4.84
CA GLU A 160 -1.13 -28.52 -4.79
C GLU A 160 -1.60 -27.84 -3.50
N GLU A 161 -0.94 -28.09 -2.38
CA GLU A 161 -1.21 -27.36 -1.14
C GLU A 161 -0.88 -25.87 -1.27
N VAL A 162 0.27 -25.53 -1.84
CA VAL A 162 0.68 -24.15 -2.09
C VAL A 162 -0.29 -23.46 -3.05
N ARG A 163 -0.73 -24.14 -4.12
CA ARG A 163 -1.76 -23.61 -5.03
C ARG A 163 -3.04 -23.28 -4.29
N LYS A 164 -3.55 -24.18 -3.45
CA LYS A 164 -4.75 -23.94 -2.64
C LYS A 164 -4.58 -22.75 -1.70
N ARG A 165 -3.43 -22.64 -1.04
CA ARG A 165 -3.11 -21.50 -0.16
C ARG A 165 -3.09 -20.18 -0.94
N ILE A 166 -2.49 -20.15 -2.14
CA ILE A 166 -2.47 -18.96 -3.01
C ILE A 166 -3.89 -18.56 -3.41
N VAL A 167 -4.73 -19.52 -3.82
CA VAL A 167 -6.12 -19.23 -4.20
C VAL A 167 -6.92 -18.67 -3.01
N ALA A 168 -6.80 -19.28 -1.83
CA ALA A 168 -7.45 -18.81 -0.62
C ALA A 168 -6.99 -17.39 -0.23
N ALA A 169 -5.68 -17.13 -0.30
CA ALA A 169 -5.10 -15.82 -0.02
C ALA A 169 -5.62 -14.75 -1.00
N ARG A 170 -5.67 -15.07 -2.31
CA ARG A 170 -6.23 -14.17 -3.33
C ARG A 170 -7.71 -13.86 -3.12
N TYR A 171 -8.50 -14.87 -2.77
CA TYR A 171 -9.92 -14.69 -2.46
C TYR A 171 -10.11 -13.77 -1.24
N LEU A 172 -9.33 -14.01 -0.18
CA LEU A 172 -9.35 -13.17 1.01
C LEU A 172 -8.94 -11.73 0.70
N GLU A 173 -7.88 -11.53 -0.09
CA GLU A 173 -7.43 -10.20 -0.52
C GLU A 173 -8.53 -9.45 -1.27
N GLN A 174 -9.21 -10.13 -2.21
CA GLN A 174 -10.32 -9.55 -2.94
C GLN A 174 -11.47 -9.17 -2.01
N ARG A 175 -11.82 -10.05 -1.06
CA ARG A 175 -12.88 -9.77 -0.08
C ARG A 175 -12.54 -8.58 0.81
N LEU A 176 -11.30 -8.52 1.30
CA LEU A 176 -10.81 -7.42 2.12
C LEU A 176 -10.87 -6.08 1.38
N LYS A 177 -10.53 -6.04 0.09
CA LYS A 177 -10.66 -4.82 -0.73
C LYS A 177 -12.11 -4.33 -0.81
N VAL A 178 -13.05 -5.24 -1.07
CA VAL A 178 -14.49 -4.90 -1.12
C VAL A 178 -14.99 -4.38 0.23
N GLU A 179 -14.62 -5.05 1.33
CA GLU A 179 -14.99 -4.59 2.67
C GLU A 179 -14.36 -3.23 3.01
N LEU A 180 -13.10 -3.02 2.60
CA LEU A 180 -12.40 -1.75 2.80
C LEU A 180 -13.16 -0.61 2.09
N GLU A 181 -13.52 -0.77 0.83
CA GLU A 181 -14.29 0.22 0.06
C GLU A 181 -15.66 0.53 0.71
N SER A 182 -16.35 -0.50 1.20
CA SER A 182 -17.61 -0.36 1.94
C SER A 182 -17.43 0.39 3.27
N THR A 183 -16.36 0.09 4.02
CA THR A 183 -16.05 0.81 5.26
C THR A 183 -15.68 2.26 5.02
N GLU A 184 -14.90 2.57 3.99
CA GLU A 184 -14.55 3.94 3.60
C GLU A 184 -15.80 4.74 3.19
N SER A 185 -16.68 4.14 2.40
CA SER A 185 -17.95 4.78 2.01
C SER A 185 -18.82 5.10 3.24
N ARG A 186 -18.92 4.17 4.19
CA ARG A 186 -19.62 4.39 5.47
C ARG A 186 -18.96 5.47 6.32
N ARG A 187 -17.62 5.49 6.39
CA ARG A 187 -16.86 6.52 7.09
C ARG A 187 -17.14 7.91 6.51
N LEU A 188 -17.09 8.05 5.19
CA LEU A 188 -17.41 9.31 4.52
C LEU A 188 -18.85 9.78 4.76
N ALA A 189 -19.82 8.85 4.77
CA ALA A 189 -21.21 9.17 5.10
C ALA A 189 -21.36 9.67 6.54
N LEU A 190 -20.70 9.02 7.51
CA LEU A 190 -20.70 9.46 8.90
C LEU A 190 -20.02 10.82 9.07
N GLU A 191 -18.93 11.09 8.34
CA GLU A 191 -18.32 12.41 8.36
C GLU A 191 -19.23 13.50 7.78
N ARG A 192 -20.00 13.19 6.73
CA ARG A 192 -21.02 14.12 6.20
C ARG A 192 -22.09 14.39 7.25
N MET A 193 -22.68 13.34 7.83
CA MET A 193 -23.67 13.48 8.88
C MET A 193 -23.14 14.26 10.08
N LYS A 194 -21.88 14.04 10.47
CA LYS A 194 -21.22 14.81 11.51
C LYS A 194 -21.14 16.29 11.14
N ARG A 195 -20.67 16.62 9.92
CA ARG A 195 -20.65 18.01 9.44
C ARG A 195 -22.05 18.63 9.44
N ASP A 196 -23.07 17.89 9.02
CA ASP A 196 -24.45 18.38 9.02
C ASP A 196 -24.95 18.65 10.44
N VAL A 197 -24.64 17.77 11.40
CA VAL A 197 -24.95 18.00 12.82
C VAL A 197 -24.17 19.20 13.37
N ASP A 198 -22.89 19.34 13.06
CA ASP A 198 -22.05 20.47 13.46
C ASP A 198 -22.60 21.79 12.86
N HIS A 199 -23.08 21.76 11.61
CA HIS A 199 -23.75 22.90 10.96
C HIS A 199 -25.09 23.25 11.63
N LEU A 200 -25.92 22.26 11.94
CA LEU A 200 -27.17 22.48 12.66
C LEU A 200 -26.93 23.01 14.08
N ALA A 201 -25.85 22.57 14.74
CA ALA A 201 -25.43 23.09 16.03
C ALA A 201 -24.96 24.56 15.93
N ALA A 202 -24.18 24.91 14.90
CA ALA A 202 -23.78 26.30 14.65
C ALA A 202 -24.96 27.22 14.33
N LEU A 203 -25.99 26.73 13.64
CA LEU A 203 -27.24 27.49 13.44
C LEU A 203 -28.01 27.73 14.76
N ASN A 204 -27.72 26.97 15.81
CA ASN A 204 -28.31 27.11 17.13
C ASN A 204 -27.47 27.99 18.08
N ASP A 205 -26.43 28.69 17.60
CA ASP A 205 -25.42 29.39 18.42
C ASP A 205 -25.96 30.44 19.40
N ASP A 206 -27.17 30.98 19.19
CA ASP A 206 -27.72 32.04 20.06
C ASP A 206 -28.79 31.57 21.06
N LYS A 207 -29.13 30.27 21.10
CA LYS A 207 -30.15 29.76 22.02
C LYS A 207 -29.67 28.50 22.75
N ALA A 208 -29.95 28.46 24.05
CA ALA A 208 -29.76 27.30 24.93
C ALA A 208 -30.14 26.00 24.21
N PRO A 209 -29.49 24.85 24.52
CA PRO A 209 -29.72 23.60 23.82
C PRO A 209 -31.22 23.35 23.65
N LEU A 210 -31.66 22.95 22.45
CA LEU A 210 -33.08 22.80 22.09
C LEU A 210 -33.88 21.99 23.13
N SER A 211 -33.22 21.05 23.81
CA SER A 211 -33.77 20.29 24.94
C SER A 211 -34.20 21.19 26.12
N GLU A 212 -33.35 22.12 26.56
CA GLU A 212 -33.65 23.07 27.64
C GLU A 212 -34.72 24.08 27.19
N THR A 213 -34.67 24.52 25.94
CA THR A 213 -35.69 25.43 25.39
C THR A 213 -37.07 24.77 25.31
N TYR A 214 -37.15 23.48 24.96
CA TYR A 214 -38.41 22.72 24.94
C TYR A 214 -38.97 22.50 26.34
N THR A 215 -38.13 22.14 27.31
CA THR A 215 -38.57 21.91 28.71
C THR A 215 -39.06 23.20 29.36
N THR A 216 -38.37 24.32 29.14
CA THR A 216 -38.79 25.64 29.64
C THR A 216 -40.07 26.11 28.96
N LEU A 217 -40.22 25.96 27.64
CA LEU A 217 -41.48 26.26 26.93
C LEU A 217 -42.65 25.39 27.40
N LEU A 218 -42.41 24.10 27.65
CA LEU A 218 -43.45 23.24 28.24
C LEU A 218 -43.82 23.66 29.65
N ALA A 219 -42.85 24.07 30.46
CA ALA A 219 -43.10 24.57 31.81
C ALA A 219 -43.89 25.88 31.78
N THR A 220 -43.55 26.83 30.90
CA THR A 220 -44.31 28.07 30.74
C THR A 220 -45.71 27.81 30.23
N LEU A 221 -45.91 26.92 29.24
CA LEU A 221 -47.24 26.54 28.76
C LEU A 221 -48.10 25.85 29.83
N ARG A 222 -47.49 25.03 30.69
CA ARG A 222 -48.19 24.45 31.84
C ARG A 222 -48.59 25.53 32.84
N ASN A 223 -47.68 26.45 33.15
CA ASN A 223 -47.94 27.55 34.08
C ASN A 223 -49.03 28.48 33.54
N THR A 224 -48.99 28.90 32.28
CA THR A 224 -50.04 29.73 31.67
C THR A 224 -51.38 29.04 31.64
N ARG A 225 -51.41 27.72 31.39
CA ARG A 225 -52.64 26.92 31.48
C ARG A 225 -53.22 26.95 32.90
N THR A 226 -52.41 26.65 33.92
CA THR A 226 -52.90 26.69 35.32
C THR A 226 -53.37 28.10 35.72
N LEU A 227 -52.70 29.15 35.23
CA LEU A 227 -53.07 30.54 35.47
C LEU A 227 -54.39 30.88 34.77
N SER A 228 -54.59 30.40 33.54
CA SER A 228 -55.87 30.57 32.83
C SER A 228 -57.03 29.83 33.51
N GLU A 229 -56.79 28.64 34.06
CA GLU A 229 -57.77 27.85 34.79
C GLU A 229 -58.14 28.52 36.12
N THR A 230 -57.16 29.07 36.84
CA THR A 230 -57.41 29.84 38.08
C THR A 230 -58.14 31.15 37.80
N LEU A 231 -57.78 31.91 36.75
CA LEU A 231 -58.52 33.10 36.33
C LEU A 231 -59.94 32.77 35.89
N ARG A 232 -60.14 31.66 35.18
CA ARG A 232 -61.47 31.19 34.78
C ARG A 232 -62.32 30.80 35.98
N ASN A 233 -61.74 30.13 36.98
CA ASN A 233 -62.45 29.80 38.22
C ASN A 233 -62.73 31.05 39.07
N ARG A 234 -61.86 32.05 39.04
CA ARG A 234 -62.03 33.33 39.77
C ARG A 234 -63.06 34.23 39.10
N SER A 235 -63.13 34.24 37.76
CA SER A 235 -64.17 34.98 37.03
C SER A 235 -65.56 34.34 37.16
N GLN A 236 -65.63 33.00 37.25
CA GLN A 236 -66.89 32.30 37.51
C GLN A 236 -67.37 32.46 38.97
N ASN A 237 -66.46 32.75 39.91
CA ASN A 237 -66.74 32.95 41.33
C ASN A 237 -66.58 34.43 41.76
N LEU A 238 -67.14 35.36 40.96
CA LEU A 238 -67.19 36.79 41.31
C LEU A 238 -68.22 37.03 42.42
N SER A 239 -67.80 36.88 43.68
CA SER A 239 -68.49 37.44 44.84
C SER A 239 -67.83 38.76 45.21
N ILE A 240 -68.61 39.85 45.32
CA ILE A 240 -68.14 41.21 45.63
C ILE A 240 -67.26 41.26 46.89
N HIS A 241 -67.43 40.32 47.82
CA HIS A 241 -66.63 40.23 49.04
C HIS A 241 -65.15 39.81 48.82
N SER A 242 -64.81 39.14 47.72
CA SER A 242 -63.43 38.69 47.44
C SER A 242 -62.56 39.74 46.75
N LEU A 243 -63.14 40.87 46.34
CA LEU A 243 -62.42 42.05 45.84
C LEU A 243 -62.02 43.03 46.96
N ILE A 244 -62.63 42.91 48.15
CA ILE A 244 -62.41 43.81 49.30
C ILE A 244 -61.63 43.10 50.41
N ALA A 245 -61.63 41.76 50.46
CA ALA A 245 -60.83 41.02 51.41
C ALA A 245 -59.36 40.94 50.94
N PRO A 246 -58.37 41.36 51.75
CA PRO A 246 -56.96 41.20 51.39
C PRO A 246 -56.63 39.72 51.23
N SER A 247 -55.85 39.38 50.20
CA SER A 247 -55.41 38.01 49.94
C SER A 247 -54.75 37.44 51.20
N PRO A 248 -54.90 36.14 51.52
CA PRO A 248 -54.13 35.53 52.61
C PRO A 248 -52.62 35.75 52.44
N ASP A 249 -52.13 35.81 51.20
CA ASP A 249 -50.73 36.13 50.88
C ASP A 249 -50.40 37.60 51.18
N ASP A 250 -51.34 38.53 50.99
CA ASP A 250 -51.16 39.94 51.37
C ASP A 250 -51.16 40.09 52.90
N MET A 251 -51.96 39.30 53.61
CA MET A 251 -51.98 39.27 55.07
C MET A 251 -50.71 38.66 55.66
N GLU A 252 -50.13 37.64 55.05
CA GLU A 252 -48.84 37.07 55.48
C GLU A 252 -47.68 38.05 55.22
N ASN A 253 -47.70 38.74 54.08
CA ASN A 253 -46.76 39.81 53.78
C ASN A 253 -46.91 40.98 54.76
N VAL A 254 -48.14 41.43 55.05
CA VAL A 254 -48.41 42.48 56.03
C VAL A 254 -48.04 42.05 57.45
N GLN A 255 -48.29 40.79 57.84
CA GLN A 255 -47.89 40.25 59.15
C GLN A 255 -46.37 40.17 59.30
N SER A 256 -45.65 39.78 58.24
CA SER A 256 -44.18 39.76 58.24
C SER A 256 -43.58 41.16 58.39
N VAL A 257 -44.21 42.17 57.77
CA VAL A 257 -43.81 43.58 57.88
C VAL A 257 -44.14 44.15 59.27
N ILE A 258 -45.30 43.81 59.85
CA ILE A 258 -45.68 44.22 61.22
C ILE A 258 -44.75 43.57 62.25
N ALA A 259 -44.40 42.29 62.08
CA ALA A 259 -43.46 41.59 62.94
C ALA A 259 -42.06 42.24 62.89
N ALA A 260 -41.57 42.56 61.69
CA ALA A 260 -40.31 43.29 61.52
C ALA A 260 -40.35 44.70 62.16
N ALA A 261 -41.50 45.39 62.10
CA ALA A 261 -41.67 46.70 62.74
C ALA A 261 -41.74 46.63 64.27
N MET A 262 -42.37 45.59 64.82
CA MET A 262 -42.44 45.32 66.26
C MET A 262 -41.06 45.02 66.85
N ASP A 263 -40.24 44.25 66.13
CA ASP A 263 -38.85 43.98 66.53
C ASP A 263 -37.97 45.23 66.49
N ARG A 264 -38.14 46.09 65.46
CA ARG A 264 -37.47 47.40 65.40
C ARG A 264 -37.84 48.29 66.61
N ARG A 265 -39.11 48.27 67.04
CA ARG A 265 -39.61 49.06 68.17
C ARG A 265 -39.11 48.55 69.52
N ARG A 266 -39.02 47.22 69.68
CA ARG A 266 -38.44 46.58 70.87
C ARG A 266 -36.96 46.93 71.03
N ARG A 267 -36.18 46.90 69.94
CA ARG A 267 -34.76 47.30 69.95
C ARG A 267 -34.58 48.77 70.37
N LYS A 268 -35.42 49.69 69.87
CA LYS A 268 -35.42 51.10 70.32
C LYS A 268 -35.77 51.27 71.81
N GLN A 269 -36.71 50.48 72.34
CA GLN A 269 -37.05 50.51 73.77
C GLN A 269 -35.92 49.96 74.66
N GLU A 270 -35.23 48.91 74.21
CA GLU A 270 -34.06 48.34 74.91
C GLU A 270 -32.86 49.31 74.90
N GLU A 271 -32.68 50.12 73.84
CA GLU A 271 -31.70 51.22 73.80
C GLU A 271 -32.07 52.39 74.73
N LEU A 272 -33.35 52.78 74.79
CA LEU A 272 -33.85 53.82 75.70
C LEU A 272 -33.78 53.41 77.18
N ALA A 273 -33.87 52.11 77.50
CA ALA A 273 -33.76 51.59 78.87
C ALA A 273 -32.31 51.57 79.40
N ARG A 274 -31.30 51.68 78.54
CA ARG A 274 -29.88 51.67 78.93
C ARG A 274 -29.29 53.05 79.24
N THR A 275 -30.08 54.13 79.15
CA THR A 275 -29.62 55.50 79.47
C THR A 275 -30.26 56.03 80.78
N PRO A 276 -29.49 56.26 81.86
CA PRO A 276 -30.05 56.71 83.14
C PRO A 276 -30.36 58.22 83.16
N SER A 277 -31.58 58.53 83.60
CA SER A 277 -32.21 59.85 83.61
C SER A 277 -31.62 60.81 84.67
N ARG A 278 -31.21 62.02 84.25
CA ARG A 278 -30.78 63.12 85.14
C ARG A 278 -31.89 64.18 85.24
N ARG A 279 -32.15 64.58 86.48
CA ARG A 279 -33.28 65.36 87.04
C ARG A 279 -33.26 66.86 86.64
N ARG A 280 -34.45 67.41 86.31
CA ARG A 280 -34.93 68.84 86.36
C ARG A 280 -34.18 69.87 85.47
N LYS A 281 -34.83 70.82 84.78
CA LYS A 281 -35.83 71.83 85.21
C LYS A 281 -36.58 72.47 84.01
N SER A 282 -37.72 73.07 84.30
CA SER A 282 -38.63 73.89 83.47
C SER A 282 -38.00 74.96 82.55
N VAL A 283 -38.57 75.18 81.36
CA VAL A 283 -39.30 76.41 80.92
C VAL A 283 -39.95 76.09 79.56
N GLY A 284 -41.16 76.62 79.33
CA GLY A 284 -42.07 76.23 78.24
C GLY A 284 -41.63 76.60 76.82
N GLY A 285 -42.30 75.95 75.87
CA GLY A 285 -42.16 76.21 74.44
C GLY A 285 -42.61 75.00 73.64
N VAL A 286 -43.91 74.95 73.32
CA VAL A 286 -44.48 74.00 72.36
C VAL A 286 -43.77 74.19 71.02
N GLN A 287 -43.05 73.17 70.55
CA GLN A 287 -42.76 73.00 69.13
C GLN A 287 -42.95 71.55 68.72
N VAL A 288 -43.95 71.36 67.87
CA VAL A 288 -44.27 70.14 67.14
C VAL A 288 -43.07 69.77 66.27
N LYS A 289 -42.33 68.72 66.65
CA LYS A 289 -41.41 68.02 65.75
C LYS A 289 -42.04 66.70 65.32
N SER A 290 -42.96 66.78 64.35
CA SER A 290 -43.48 65.62 63.62
C SER A 290 -43.48 65.95 62.13
N ALA A 291 -42.36 65.68 61.45
CA ALA A 291 -42.30 65.76 59.98
C ALA A 291 -41.12 65.00 59.37
N ARG A 292 -40.01 64.81 60.09
CA ARG A 292 -38.79 64.21 59.53
C ARG A 292 -38.72 62.68 59.65
N GLU A 293 -39.21 62.10 60.75
CA GLU A 293 -39.16 60.64 60.96
C GLU A 293 -40.26 59.87 60.19
N GLY A 294 -41.33 60.56 59.77
CA GLY A 294 -42.38 59.98 58.93
C GLY A 294 -42.02 59.90 57.44
N ALA A 295 -41.07 60.72 56.99
CA ALA A 295 -40.62 60.75 55.59
C ALA A 295 -39.65 59.61 55.28
N GLU A 296 -38.76 59.24 56.21
CA GLU A 296 -37.81 58.12 56.03
C GLU A 296 -38.52 56.76 56.01
N TYR A 297 -39.57 56.58 56.81
CA TYR A 297 -40.37 55.34 56.80
C TYR A 297 -41.24 55.21 55.53
N ALA A 298 -41.65 56.33 54.92
CA ALA A 298 -42.40 56.33 53.67
C ALA A 298 -41.52 56.04 52.44
N ILE A 299 -40.23 56.37 52.49
CA ILE A 299 -39.25 56.05 51.43
C ILE A 299 -38.91 54.56 51.45
N GLU A 300 -38.68 53.97 52.64
CA GLU A 300 -38.35 52.53 52.78
C GLU A 300 -39.52 51.61 52.36
N TYR A 301 -40.78 52.05 52.51
CA TYR A 301 -41.96 51.32 52.03
C TYR A 301 -42.16 51.45 50.51
N ARG A 302 -41.69 52.55 49.90
CA ARG A 302 -41.80 52.82 48.46
C ARG A 302 -40.80 52.01 47.64
N GLU A 303 -39.58 51.83 48.15
CA GLU A 303 -38.53 51.02 47.51
C GLU A 303 -38.81 49.52 47.55
N ARG A 304 -39.55 49.01 48.55
CA ARG A 304 -39.87 47.58 48.68
C ARG A 304 -41.04 47.08 47.83
N ILE A 305 -41.93 47.96 47.36
CA ILE A 305 -43.10 47.57 46.54
C ILE A 305 -42.81 47.72 45.04
N GLY A 306 -41.61 48.18 44.65
CA GLY A 306 -41.23 48.24 43.23
C GLY A 306 -42.19 49.06 42.38
N VAL A 307 -42.85 50.06 42.96
CA VAL A 307 -43.69 51.00 42.21
C VAL A 307 -42.75 52.09 41.72
N GLY A 308 -42.49 52.09 40.42
CA GLY A 308 -41.67 53.10 39.75
C GLY A 308 -42.05 54.51 40.21
N SER A 309 -41.03 55.34 40.42
CA SER A 309 -41.19 56.73 40.79
C SER A 309 -42.02 57.49 39.73
N ALA A 310 -42.58 58.65 40.08
CA ALA A 310 -43.27 59.49 39.09
C ALA A 310 -42.35 59.90 37.92
N THR A 311 -41.03 59.93 38.16
CA THR A 311 -40.00 60.12 37.14
C THR A 311 -39.83 58.90 36.24
N ASP A 312 -40.03 57.67 36.74
CA ASP A 312 -40.02 56.46 35.90
C ASP A 312 -41.25 56.36 35.00
N VAL A 313 -42.41 56.84 35.48
CA VAL A 313 -43.64 56.95 34.67
C VAL A 313 -43.52 58.06 33.61
N GLN A 314 -42.75 59.11 33.87
CA GLN A 314 -42.41 60.12 32.86
C GLN A 314 -41.42 59.57 31.82
N ALA A 315 -40.40 58.82 32.24
CA ALA A 315 -39.45 58.16 31.33
C ALA A 315 -40.13 57.12 30.42
N TRP A 316 -41.10 56.35 30.94
CA TRP A 316 -41.94 55.47 30.14
C TRP A 316 -42.85 56.22 29.15
N ARG A 317 -43.29 57.44 29.50
CA ARG A 317 -44.13 58.25 28.63
C ARG A 317 -43.32 58.90 27.50
N GLU A 318 -42.09 59.32 27.77
CA GLU A 318 -41.15 59.80 26.74
C GLU A 318 -40.74 58.68 25.77
N LEU A 319 -40.51 57.45 26.26
CA LEU A 319 -40.23 56.28 25.40
C LEU A 319 -41.41 55.89 24.49
N LEU A 320 -42.65 56.00 24.99
CA LEU A 320 -43.86 55.74 24.19
C LEU A 320 -44.15 56.84 23.16
N GLU A 321 -43.69 58.08 23.40
CA GLU A 321 -43.80 59.18 22.44
C GLU A 321 -42.68 59.12 21.37
N GLU A 322 -41.51 58.55 21.67
CA GLU A 322 -40.45 58.26 20.68
C GLU A 322 -40.80 57.07 19.74
N GLU A 323 -41.54 56.06 20.20
CA GLU A 323 -41.99 54.92 19.36
C GLU A 323 -43.18 55.22 18.44
N GLN A 324 -43.80 56.40 18.52
CA GLN A 324 -44.87 56.84 17.59
C GLN A 324 -44.40 57.79 16.48
N HIS A 325 -43.09 58.08 16.39
CA HIS A 325 -42.49 58.90 15.33
C HIS A 325 -41.33 58.21 14.56
N VAL A 326 -41.34 56.87 14.51
CA VAL A 326 -40.62 56.03 13.53
C VAL A 326 -41.62 55.08 12.88
#